data_AF-A0A7S2X9A7-F1
#
_entry.id   AF-A0A7S2X9A7-F1
#
_cell.length_a   1.000
_cell.length_b   1.000
_cell.length_c   1.000
_cell.angle_alpha   90.00
_cell.angle_beta   90.00
_cell.angle_gamma   90.00
#
_symmetry.space_group_name_H-M   'P 1'
#
loop_
_entity.id
_entity.type
_entity.pdbx_description
1 polymer ?
#
loop_
_entity_poly.entity_id
_entity_poly.type
_entity_poly.pdbx_seq_one_letter_code
_entity_poly.pdbx_strand_id
1 'polypeptide(L)'
;QKEKYPWTTKNDRFILVASHQCYRDGVAEERVWDVVREMIDNVPCFKFDLWMRSQTAEALQARFAQLLRYIARSEQKVNKQRQQQQQMDVKTQSDSPRQARRR
;
A
#
# COMPACT_ATOMS: atom_id res chain seq x y z
N GLN A 1 -15.06 16.02 20.84
CA GLN A 1 -14.76 14.63 21.22
C GLN A 1 -14.41 13.83 19.96
N LYS A 2 -13.15 13.52 19.71
CA LYS A 2 -12.71 12.63 18.61
C LYS A 2 -11.53 11.78 19.10
N GLU A 3 -11.78 10.90 20.07
CA GLU A 3 -10.90 9.75 20.25
C GLU A 3 -11.28 8.70 19.22
N LYS A 4 -10.92 8.96 17.96
CA LYS A 4 -10.98 7.96 16.90
C LYS A 4 -9.75 7.08 17.07
N TYR A 5 -9.81 6.05 17.91
CA TYR A 5 -8.70 5.12 18.00
C TYR A 5 -8.47 4.50 16.61
N PRO A 6 -7.24 4.62 16.04
CA PRO A 6 -7.08 4.71 14.61
C PRO A 6 -6.56 3.40 14.03
N TRP A 7 -6.97 3.09 12.79
CA TRP A 7 -6.21 2.19 11.92
C TRP A 7 -4.73 2.56 11.99
N THR A 8 -3.92 1.70 12.61
CA THR A 8 -2.48 1.92 12.74
C THR A 8 -1.76 1.42 11.50
N THR A 9 -0.55 1.92 11.26
CA THR A 9 0.29 1.42 10.16
C THR A 9 0.56 -0.09 10.27
N LYS A 10 0.65 -0.63 11.50
CA LYS A 10 0.80 -2.07 11.74
C LYS A 10 -0.42 -2.84 11.24
N ASN A 11 -1.62 -2.35 11.57
CA ASN A 11 -2.89 -2.99 11.23
C ASN A 11 -3.13 -2.88 9.71
N ASP A 12 -2.83 -1.73 9.10
CA ASP A 12 -2.92 -1.54 7.65
C ASP A 12 -2.02 -2.49 6.87
N ARG A 13 -0.78 -2.68 7.32
CA ARG A 13 0.16 -3.64 6.71
C ARG A 13 -0.38 -5.06 6.79
N PHE A 14 -0.95 -5.43 7.93
CA PHE A 14 -1.53 -6.76 8.08
C PHE A 14 -2.70 -6.97 7.12
N ILE A 15 -3.62 -6.01 7.00
CA ILE A 15 -4.75 -6.10 6.06
C ILE A 15 -4.27 -6.29 4.63
N LEU A 16 -3.28 -5.51 4.19
CA LEU A 16 -2.71 -5.63 2.84
C LEU A 16 -2.08 -7.01 2.59
N VAL A 17 -1.26 -7.48 3.53
CA VAL A 17 -0.55 -8.75 3.38
C VAL A 17 -1.50 -9.94 3.48
N ALA A 18 -2.41 -9.94 4.45
CA ALA A 18 -3.37 -11.02 4.66
C ALA A 18 -4.34 -11.13 3.49
N SER A 19 -4.89 -10.01 2.99
CA SER A 19 -5.75 -10.02 1.81
C SER A 19 -5.01 -10.49 0.57
N HIS A 20 -3.79 -9.99 0.32
CA HIS A 20 -2.95 -10.47 -0.78
C HIS A 20 -2.69 -11.98 -0.71
N GLN A 21 -2.40 -12.51 0.49
CA GLN A 21 -2.23 -13.94 0.68
C GLN A 21 -3.52 -14.72 0.37
N CYS A 22 -4.69 -14.24 0.81
CA CYS A 22 -5.98 -14.86 0.51
C CYS A 22 -6.24 -14.93 -1.01
N TYR A 23 -6.03 -13.82 -1.74
CA TYR A 23 -6.18 -13.81 -3.20
C TYR A 23 -5.20 -14.74 -3.90
N ARG A 24 -3.95 -14.78 -3.42
CA ARG A 24 -2.92 -15.67 -3.96
C ARG A 24 -3.28 -17.14 -3.78
N ASP A 25 -3.89 -17.49 -2.67
CA ASP A 25 -4.30 -18.86 -2.34
C ASP A 25 -5.64 -19.25 -3.00
N GLY A 26 -6.25 -18.35 -3.78
CA GLY A 26 -7.49 -18.62 -4.51
C GLY A 26 -8.74 -18.61 -3.62
N VAL A 27 -8.68 -17.93 -2.48
CA VAL A 27 -9.88 -17.68 -1.65
C VAL A 27 -10.88 -16.88 -2.48
N ALA A 28 -12.12 -17.37 -2.54
CA ALA A 28 -13.19 -16.71 -3.27
C ALA A 28 -13.42 -15.29 -2.74
N GLU A 29 -13.68 -14.33 -3.64
CA GLU A 29 -13.70 -12.90 -3.32
C GLU A 29 -14.67 -12.56 -2.18
N GLU A 30 -15.83 -13.21 -2.17
CA GLU A 30 -16.86 -13.06 -1.16
C GLU A 30 -16.45 -13.57 0.23
N ARG A 31 -15.43 -14.43 0.33
CA ARG A 31 -14.93 -15.04 1.58
C ARG A 31 -13.66 -14.40 2.11
N VAL A 32 -12.96 -13.57 1.32
CA VAL A 32 -11.65 -13.02 1.69
C VAL A 32 -11.68 -12.33 3.04
N TRP A 33 -12.68 -11.47 3.28
CA TRP A 33 -12.72 -10.67 4.50
C TRP A 33 -13.09 -11.47 5.75
N ASP A 34 -13.86 -12.55 5.61
CA ASP A 34 -14.14 -13.49 6.69
C ASP A 34 -12.87 -14.24 7.08
N VAL A 35 -12.12 -14.75 6.09
CA VAL A 35 -10.85 -15.43 6.32
C VAL A 35 -9.83 -14.49 6.97
N VAL A 36 -9.74 -13.23 6.52
CA VAL A 36 -8.86 -12.23 7.14
C VAL A 36 -9.23 -11.98 8.61
N ARG A 37 -10.52 -11.97 8.96
CA ARG A 37 -10.95 -11.86 10.37
C ARG A 37 -10.50 -13.05 11.20
N GLU A 38 -10.69 -14.27 10.68
CA GLU A 38 -10.19 -15.48 11.33
C GLU A 38 -8.68 -15.42 11.54
N MET A 39 -7.92 -14.90 10.56
CA MET A 39 -6.47 -14.70 10.71
C MET A 39 -6.14 -13.70 11.83
N ILE A 40 -6.90 -12.59 11.96
CA ILE A 40 -6.70 -11.59 13.03
C ILE A 40 -6.86 -12.24 14.40
N ASP A 41 -7.90 -13.08 14.57
CA ASP A 41 -8.15 -13.75 15.86
C ASP A 41 -7.10 -14.80 16.21
N ASN A 42 -6.53 -15.47 15.20
CA ASN A 42 -5.56 -16.54 15.39
C ASN A 42 -4.11 -16.04 15.54
N VAL A 43 -3.78 -14.84 15.07
CA VAL A 43 -2.42 -14.31 15.11
C VAL A 43 -2.10 -13.74 16.51
N PRO A 44 -1.05 -14.23 17.21
CA PRO A 44 -0.75 -13.79 18.58
C PRO A 44 -0.49 -12.29 18.72
N CYS A 45 -0.02 -11.62 17.66
CA CYS A 45 0.31 -10.21 17.68
C CYS A 45 -0.91 -9.27 17.77
N PHE A 46 -2.13 -9.81 17.61
CA PHE A 46 -3.41 -9.12 17.82
C PHE A 46 -4.14 -9.59 19.08
N LYS A 47 -3.58 -10.53 19.85
CA LYS A 47 -4.23 -11.09 21.06
C LYS A 47 -4.81 -10.01 21.98
N PHE A 48 -4.08 -8.91 22.15
CA PHE A 48 -4.46 -7.77 22.99
C PHE A 48 -4.95 -6.55 22.20
N ASP A 49 -5.00 -6.61 20.87
CA ASP A 49 -5.55 -5.54 20.03
C ASP A 49 -7.07 -5.73 19.90
N LEU A 50 -7.78 -5.37 20.97
CA LEU A 50 -9.24 -5.51 21.06
C LEU A 50 -9.97 -4.71 19.97
N TRP A 51 -9.38 -3.61 19.52
CA TRP A 51 -9.97 -2.78 18.47
C TRP A 51 -9.86 -3.46 17.11
N MET A 52 -8.70 -4.04 16.77
CA MET A 52 -8.55 -4.78 15.51
C MET A 52 -9.45 -6.01 15.47
N ARG A 53 -9.55 -6.73 16.60
CA ARG A 53 -10.39 -7.92 16.73
C ARG A 53 -11.89 -7.62 16.65
N SER A 54 -12.32 -6.39 16.99
CA SER A 54 -13.72 -5.99 16.90
C SER A 54 -14.15 -5.53 15.50
N GLN A 55 -13.23 -5.45 14.52
CA GLN A 55 -13.57 -5.00 13.18
C GLN A 55 -14.42 -6.03 12.43
N THR A 56 -15.45 -5.54 11.74
CA THR A 56 -16.28 -6.36 10.84
C THR A 56 -15.59 -6.56 9.48
N ALA A 57 -16.10 -7.50 8.70
CA ALA A 57 -15.57 -7.79 7.36
C ALA A 57 -15.68 -6.55 6.46
N GLU A 58 -16.82 -5.86 6.55
CA GLU A 58 -17.10 -4.63 5.80
C GLU A 58 -16.16 -3.49 6.20
N ALA A 59 -15.82 -3.37 7.50
CA ALA A 59 -14.89 -2.36 7.98
C ALA A 59 -13.47 -2.61 7.43
N LEU A 60 -13.02 -3.87 7.39
CA LEU A 60 -11.74 -4.27 6.82
C LEU A 60 -11.71 -4.04 5.31
N GLN A 61 -12.78 -4.39 4.61
CA GLN A 61 -12.93 -4.15 3.16
C GLN A 61 -12.90 -2.66 2.83
N ALA A 62 -13.66 -1.84 3.57
CA ALA A 62 -13.67 -0.39 3.39
C ALA A 62 -12.29 0.24 3.65
N ARG A 63 -11.57 -0.27 4.67
CA ARG A 63 -10.19 0.16 4.94
C ARG A 63 -9.26 -0.25 3.82
N PHE A 64 -9.32 -1.49 3.34
CA PHE A 64 -8.50 -1.95 2.23
C PHE A 64 -8.73 -1.12 0.96
N ALA A 65 -9.98 -0.82 0.61
CA ALA A 65 -10.30 0.06 -0.51
C ALA A 65 -9.68 1.46 -0.35
N GLN A 66 -9.62 1.98 0.88
CA GLN A 66 -8.92 3.23 1.17
C GLN A 66 -7.40 3.10 0.98
N LEU A 67 -6.79 1.99 1.41
CA LEU A 67 -5.36 1.71 1.25
C LEU A 67 -4.98 1.58 -0.23
N LEU A 68 -5.79 0.90 -1.05
CA LEU A 68 -5.59 0.82 -2.50
C LEU A 68 -5.57 2.22 -3.15
N ARG A 69 -6.48 3.11 -2.76
CA ARG A 69 -6.46 4.52 -3.23
C ARG A 69 -5.21 5.29 -2.81
N TYR A 70 -4.61 4.96 -1.66
CA TYR A 70 -3.35 5.57 -1.24
C TYR A 70 -2.17 5.04 -2.05
N ILE A 71 -2.13 3.72 -2.29
CA ILE A 71 -1.09 3.08 -3.11
C ILE A 71 -1.13 3.61 -4.54
N ALA A 72 -2.31 3.61 -5.18
CA ALA A 72 -2.45 4.11 -6.56
C ALA A 72 -1.99 5.57 -6.71
N ARG A 73 -2.33 6.44 -5.74
CA ARG A 73 -1.85 7.83 -5.74
C ARG A 73 -0.35 7.94 -5.49
N SER A 74 0.22 7.07 -4.66
CA SER A 74 1.66 7.01 -4.41
C SER A 74 2.41 6.62 -5.67
N GLU A 75 1.97 5.57 -6.36
CA GLU A 75 2.56 5.09 -7.61
C GLU A 75 2.54 6.15 -8.70
N GLN A 76 1.41 6.85 -8.89
CA GLN A 76 1.31 7.95 -9.84
C GLN A 76 2.32 9.07 -9.56
N LYS A 77 2.56 9.40 -8.28
CA LYS A 77 3.55 10.42 -7.90
C LYS A 77 4.97 9.96 -8.23
N VAL A 78 5.31 8.72 -7.88
CA VAL A 78 6.62 8.14 -8.17
C VAL A 78 6.87 8.07 -9.68
N ASN A 79 5.89 7.64 -10.46
CA ASN A 79 6.02 7.57 -11.92
C ASN A 79 6.22 8.95 -12.55
N LYS A 80 5.50 9.98 -12.09
CA LYS A 80 5.71 11.37 -12.55
C LYS A 80 7.10 11.88 -12.22
N GLN A 81 7.61 11.60 -11.02
CA GLN A 81 8.98 11.99 -10.64
C GLN A 81 10.04 11.31 -11.51
N ARG A 82 9.87 10.00 -11.81
CA ARG A 82 10.76 9.26 -12.71
C ARG A 82 10.77 9.83 -14.12
N GLN A 83 9.60 10.18 -14.66
CA GLN A 83 9.50 10.81 -15.98
C GLN A 83 10.16 12.19 -16.04
N GLN A 84 10.03 12.99 -14.98
CA GLN A 84 10.69 14.29 -14.89
C GLN A 84 12.21 14.15 -14.82
N GLN A 85 12.72 13.20 -14.02
CA GLN A 85 14.16 12.90 -13.97
C GLN A 85 14.70 12.49 -15.35
N GLN A 86 14.00 11.58 -16.04
CA GLN A 86 14.38 11.18 -17.41
C GLN A 86 14.40 12.37 -18.38
N GLN A 87 13.45 13.30 -18.29
CA GLN A 87 13.45 14.51 -19.13
C GLN A 87 14.61 15.46 -18.81
N MET A 88 15.00 15.58 -17.53
CA MET A 88 16.14 16.41 -17.11
C MET A 88 17.48 15.80 -17.53
N ASP A 89 17.64 14.48 -17.42
CA ASP A 89 18.83 13.76 -17.87
C ASP A 89 19.02 13.89 -19.39
N VAL A 90 17.93 13.80 -20.17
CA VAL A 90 17.97 14.01 -21.62
C VAL A 90 18.39 15.44 -21.98
N LYS A 91 17.89 16.46 -21.26
CA LYS A 91 18.30 17.86 -21.46
C LYS A 91 19.77 18.11 -21.09
N THR A 92 20.25 17.45 -20.05
CA THR A 92 21.64 17.62 -19.58
C THR A 92 22.64 16.95 -20.53
N GLN A 93 22.24 15.87 -21.21
CA GLN A 93 23.04 15.26 -22.29
C GLN A 93 23.06 16.09 -23.58
N SER A 94 21.97 16.80 -23.92
CA SER A 94 21.95 17.69 -25.09
C SER A 94 22.74 18.98 -24.91
N ASP A 95 22.95 19.43 -23.67
CA ASP A 95 23.68 20.66 -23.34
C ASP A 95 25.17 20.44 -23.00
N SER A 96 25.69 19.22 -23.12
CA SER A 96 27.14 19.01 -22.97
C SER A 96 27.86 19.71 -24.13
N PRO A 97 28.62 20.80 -23.89
CA PRO A 97 29.35 21.46 -24.96
C PRO A 97 30.33 20.44 -25.49
N ARG A 98 30.18 20.08 -26.76
CA ARG A 98 31.10 19.25 -27.52
C ARG A 98 32.48 19.86 -27.32
N GLN A 99 33.26 19.31 -26.37
CA GLN A 99 34.58 19.81 -26.04
C GLN A 99 35.38 19.80 -27.33
N ALA A 100 35.65 20.99 -27.82
CA ALA A 100 36.69 21.27 -28.78
C ALA A 100 38.00 20.66 -28.25
N ARG A 101 38.32 19.46 -28.74
CA ARG A 101 39.50 18.68 -28.37
C ARG A 101 39.75 17.76 -29.56
N ARG A 102 40.84 17.82 -30.30
CA ARG A 102 42.13 18.54 -30.21
C ARG A 102 42.80 18.35 -31.58
N ARG A 103 43.48 19.41 -32.04
CA ARG A 103 44.66 19.42 -32.94
C ARG A 103 44.56 18.76 -34.30
#